data_AF-A0A484XNM3-F1
#
_entry.id   AF-A0A484XNM3-F1
#
_cell.length_a   1.000
_cell.length_b   1.000
_cell.length_c   1.000
_cell.angle_alpha   90.00
_cell.angle_beta   90.00
_cell.angle_gamma   90.00
#
_symmetry.space_group_name_H-M   'P 1'
#
loop_
_entity.id
_entity.type
_entity.pdbx_description
1 polymer ?
#
loop_
_entity_poly.entity_id
_entity_poly.type
_entity_poly.pdbx_seq_one_letter_code
_entity_poly.pdbx_strand_id
1 'polypeptide(L)'
;MTDKKTEVKTVWLANKTQRPIHIMQRGKDADGNALDNIRLSTMGAVEVSEETLNLSGVAQLIKKKALVKVTEAQAKRLNKAHDTVVSQPDEPEDDDNDHEENEED
;
A
#
# COMPACT_ATOMS: atom_id res chain seq x y z
N MET A 1 -30.24 -2.41 -25.44
CA MET A 1 -28.86 -2.03 -25.76
C MET A 1 -28.00 -2.85 -24.83
N THR A 2 -27.12 -3.70 -25.36
CA THR A 2 -26.30 -4.60 -24.56
C THR A 2 -25.26 -3.76 -23.83
N ASP A 3 -25.40 -3.59 -22.52
CA ASP A 3 -24.35 -3.07 -21.65
C ASP A 3 -23.15 -3.99 -21.77
N LYS A 4 -22.24 -3.68 -22.71
CA LYS A 4 -20.89 -4.22 -22.69
C LYS A 4 -20.27 -3.67 -21.41
N LYS A 5 -20.43 -4.42 -20.32
CA LYS A 5 -19.64 -4.29 -19.11
C LYS A 5 -18.21 -4.51 -19.57
N THR A 6 -17.51 -3.43 -19.91
CA THR A 6 -16.09 -3.45 -20.21
C THR A 6 -15.45 -4.05 -18.98
N GLU A 7 -15.03 -5.31 -19.06
CA GLU A 7 -14.24 -5.93 -18.01
C GLU A 7 -12.96 -5.10 -17.92
N VAL A 8 -12.95 -4.17 -16.96
CA VAL A 8 -11.75 -3.42 -16.62
C VAL A 8 -10.82 -4.45 -16.01
N LYS A 9 -9.93 -4.99 -16.84
CA LYS A 9 -8.91 -5.92 -16.37
C LYS A 9 -8.10 -5.21 -15.29
N THR A 10 -8.07 -5.79 -14.10
CA THR A 10 -7.30 -5.26 -12.98
C THR A 10 -6.05 -6.10 -12.75
N VAL A 11 -5.05 -5.48 -12.13
CA VAL A 11 -3.78 -6.08 -11.78
C VAL A 11 -3.35 -5.59 -10.40
N TRP A 12 -2.68 -6.46 -9.65
CA TRP A 12 -2.13 -6.10 -8.34
C TRP A 12 -0.69 -5.66 -8.47
N LEU A 13 -0.39 -4.45 -7.98
CA LEU A 13 0.96 -3.89 -7.93
C LEU A 13 1.44 -3.82 -6.48
N ALA A 14 2.57 -4.48 -6.20
CA ALA A 14 3.25 -4.39 -4.92
C ALA A 14 4.40 -3.36 -4.97
N ASN A 15 4.47 -2.51 -3.97
CA ASN A 15 5.58 -1.61 -3.73
C ASN A 15 6.73 -2.36 -3.05
N LYS A 16 7.90 -2.39 -3.69
CA LYS A 16 9.11 -3.00 -3.14
C LYS A 16 10.05 -2.00 -2.49
N THR A 17 9.67 -0.73 -2.46
CA THR A 17 10.47 0.33 -1.87
C THR A 17 10.04 0.61 -0.42
N GLN A 18 10.98 1.12 0.37
CA GLN A 18 10.72 1.60 1.73
C GLN A 18 10.07 3.01 1.75
N ARG A 19 9.59 3.50 0.60
CA ARG A 19 8.92 4.81 0.49
C ARG A 19 7.55 4.63 -0.16
N PRO A 20 6.53 5.40 0.25
CA PRO A 20 5.24 5.34 -0.42
C PRO A 20 5.36 5.86 -1.86
N ILE A 21 4.59 5.26 -2.77
CA ILE A 21 4.55 5.65 -4.18
C ILE A 21 3.17 6.24 -4.49
N HIS A 22 3.14 7.44 -5.05
CA HIS A 22 1.92 8.06 -5.55
C HIS A 22 1.86 7.92 -7.08
N ILE A 23 0.86 7.21 -7.56
CA ILE A 23 0.56 7.12 -8.98
C ILE A 23 -0.50 8.16 -9.28
N MET A 24 -0.06 9.29 -9.85
CA MET A 24 -0.96 10.34 -10.34
C MET A 24 -1.56 9.89 -11.67
N GLN A 25 -2.83 9.54 -11.67
CA GLN A 25 -3.57 9.37 -12.92
C GLN A 25 -3.99 10.75 -13.42
N ARG A 26 -3.28 11.25 -14.44
CA ARG A 26 -3.71 12.48 -15.12
C ARG A 26 -4.85 12.14 -16.07
N GLY A 27 -6.06 12.46 -15.66
CA GLY A 27 -7.25 12.33 -16.48
C GLY A 27 -8.48 12.78 -15.71
N LYS A 28 -9.58 12.90 -16.43
CA LYS A 28 -10.90 13.03 -15.84
C LYS A 28 -11.71 11.80 -16.23
N ASP A 29 -12.58 11.33 -15.35
CA ASP A 29 -13.57 10.32 -15.72
C ASP A 29 -14.52 10.87 -16.80
N ALA A 30 -15.41 10.01 -17.30
CA ALA A 30 -16.42 10.41 -18.30
C ALA A 30 -17.34 11.55 -17.81
N ASP A 31 -17.42 11.74 -16.48
CA ASP A 31 -18.24 12.72 -15.79
C ASP A 31 -17.46 14.02 -15.45
N GLY A 32 -16.17 14.09 -15.80
CA GLY A 32 -15.32 15.26 -15.61
C GLY A 32 -14.64 15.38 -14.24
N ASN A 33 -14.77 14.37 -13.36
CA ASN A 33 -14.08 14.31 -12.07
C ASN A 33 -12.62 13.92 -12.26
N ALA A 34 -11.72 14.45 -11.44
CA ALA A 34 -10.33 14.03 -11.46
C ALA A 34 -10.23 12.54 -11.11
N LEU A 35 -9.45 11.78 -11.89
CA LEU A 35 -9.14 10.40 -11.53
C LEU A 35 -8.36 10.39 -10.21
N ASP A 36 -8.78 9.53 -9.28
CA ASP A 36 -8.20 9.47 -7.94
C ASP A 36 -6.71 9.12 -7.97
N ASN A 37 -5.95 9.76 -7.07
CA ASN A 37 -4.55 9.45 -6.89
C ASN A 37 -4.41 8.12 -6.17
N ILE A 38 -3.73 7.16 -6.79
CA ILE A 38 -3.50 5.85 -6.17
C ILE A 38 -2.25 5.94 -5.30
N ARG A 39 -2.42 5.78 -3.99
CA ARG A 39 -1.32 5.72 -3.01
C ARG A 39 -0.96 4.27 -2.71
N LEU A 40 0.29 3.89 -2.98
CA LEU A 40 0.85 2.61 -2.56
C LEU A 40 1.68 2.82 -1.29
N SER A 41 1.26 2.18 -0.21
CA SER A 41 2.00 2.12 1.05
C SER A 41 3.36 1.44 0.89
N THR A 42 4.26 1.67 1.84
CA THR A 42 5.56 1.00 1.90
C THR A 42 5.38 -0.49 2.06
N MET A 43 6.01 -1.29 1.19
CA MET A 43 5.87 -2.75 1.21
C MET A 43 4.43 -3.28 1.05
N GLY A 44 3.46 -2.42 0.70
CA GLY A 44 2.07 -2.79 0.47
C GLY A 44 1.79 -3.13 -1.00
N ALA A 45 0.55 -3.53 -1.27
CA ALA A 45 0.06 -3.79 -2.62
C ALA A 45 -1.31 -3.15 -2.85
N VAL A 46 -1.57 -2.72 -4.08
CA VAL A 46 -2.85 -2.12 -4.48
C VAL A 46 -3.34 -2.72 -5.79
N GLU A 47 -4.66 -2.78 -5.94
CA GLU A 47 -5.32 -3.14 -7.19
C GLU A 47 -5.46 -1.91 -8.08
N VAL A 48 -5.03 -2.01 -9.33
CA VAL A 48 -5.16 -0.95 -10.34
C VAL A 48 -5.69 -1.52 -11.65
N SER A 49 -6.23 -0.67 -12.52
CA SER A 49 -6.56 -1.08 -13.90
C SER A 49 -5.30 -1.45 -14.68
N GLU A 50 -5.42 -2.36 -15.64
CA GLU A 50 -4.31 -2.74 -16.51
C GLU A 50 -3.76 -1.55 -17.31
N GLU A 51 -4.62 -0.58 -17.64
CA GLU A 51 -4.24 0.69 -18.29
C GLU A 51 -3.23 1.50 -17.45
N THR A 52 -3.28 1.37 -16.13
CA THR A 52 -2.33 2.02 -15.21
C THR A 52 -0.90 1.56 -15.47
N LEU A 53 -0.69 0.35 -15.97
CA LEU A 53 0.64 -0.17 -16.33
C LEU A 53 1.25 0.57 -17.53
N ASN A 54 0.40 1.13 -18.40
CA ASN A 54 0.83 1.86 -19.59
C ASN A 54 1.25 3.31 -19.26
N LEU A 55 0.97 3.79 -18.04
CA LEU A 55 1.45 5.09 -17.60
C LEU A 55 2.98 5.09 -17.55
N SER A 56 3.60 6.08 -18.19
CA SER A 56 5.06 6.18 -18.33
C SER A 56 5.79 6.08 -16.99
N GLY A 57 5.26 6.72 -15.94
CA GLY A 57 5.82 6.64 -14.59
C GLY A 57 5.75 5.23 -13.99
N VAL A 58 4.62 4.54 -14.14
CA VAL A 58 4.42 3.17 -13.62
C VAL A 58 5.31 2.19 -14.35
N ALA A 59 5.38 2.27 -15.69
CA ALA A 59 6.25 1.43 -16.50
C ALA A 59 7.73 1.58 -16.11
N GLN A 60 8.20 2.81 -15.83
CA GLN A 60 9.57 3.04 -15.34
C GLN A 60 9.83 2.41 -13.97
N LEU A 61 8.86 2.49 -13.05
CA LEU A 61 8.96 1.90 -11.72
C LEU A 61 8.99 0.37 -11.79
N ILE A 62 8.22 -0.25 -12.69
CA ILE A 62 8.27 -1.69 -12.95
C ILE A 62 9.63 -2.08 -13.52
N LYS A 63 10.14 -1.33 -14.51
CA LYS A 63 11.46 -1.58 -15.11
C LYS A 63 12.59 -1.48 -14.07
N LYS A 64 12.48 -0.57 -13.11
CA LYS A 64 13.42 -0.41 -11.99
C LYS A 64 13.21 -1.42 -10.85
N LYS A 65 12.27 -2.36 -10.98
CA LYS A 65 11.86 -3.32 -9.94
C LYS A 65 11.35 -2.65 -8.64
N ALA A 66 10.97 -1.38 -8.71
CA ALA A 66 10.35 -0.66 -7.59
C ALA A 66 8.87 -1.05 -7.40
N LEU A 67 8.19 -1.36 -8.51
CA LEU A 67 6.86 -1.97 -8.53
C LEU A 67 6.95 -3.36 -9.16
N VAL A 68 6.22 -4.32 -8.60
CA VAL A 68 6.12 -5.67 -9.16
C VAL A 68 4.67 -6.12 -9.24
N LYS A 69 4.32 -6.81 -10.31
CA LYS A 69 3.01 -7.46 -10.43
C LYS A 69 2.99 -8.66 -9.48
N VAL A 70 1.94 -8.76 -8.67
CA VAL A 70 1.74 -9.86 -7.73
C VAL A 70 0.36 -10.46 -7.94
N THR A 71 0.11 -11.63 -7.34
CA THR A 71 -1.25 -12.19 -7.28
C THR A 71 -2.04 -11.53 -6.15
N GLU A 72 -3.37 -11.61 -6.22
CA GLU A 72 -4.25 -11.14 -5.14
C GLU A 72 -3.89 -11.75 -3.79
N ALA A 73 -3.58 -13.05 -3.75
CA ALA A 73 -3.16 -13.76 -2.53
C ALA A 73 -1.86 -13.18 -1.94
N GLN A 74 -0.90 -12.79 -2.78
CA GLN A 74 0.32 -12.13 -2.34
C GLN A 74 0.05 -10.71 -1.85
N ALA A 75 -0.80 -9.95 -2.55
CA ALA A 75 -1.18 -8.61 -2.15
C ALA A 75 -1.87 -8.60 -0.78
N LYS A 76 -2.81 -9.52 -0.54
CA LYS A 76 -3.46 -9.71 0.76
C LYS A 76 -2.45 -10.01 1.88
N ARG A 77 -1.44 -10.83 1.62
CA ARG A 77 -0.38 -11.11 2.60
C ARG A 77 0.46 -9.88 2.92
N LEU A 78 0.83 -9.10 1.90
CA LEU A 78 1.61 -7.87 2.08
C LEU A 78 0.84 -6.81 2.88
N ASN A 79 -0.44 -6.62 2.54
CA ASN A 79 -1.28 -5.66 3.25
C ASN A 79 -1.58 -6.11 4.69
N LYS A 80 -1.81 -7.41 4.91
CA LYS A 80 -1.97 -7.96 6.27
C LYS A 80 -0.71 -7.77 7.12
N ALA A 81 0.47 -8.01 6.55
CA ALA A 81 1.74 -7.78 7.25
C ALA A 81 1.92 -6.30 7.61
N HIS A 82 1.56 -5.40 6.69
CA HIS A 82 1.58 -3.96 6.95
C HIS A 82 0.63 -3.57 8.10
N ASP A 83 -0.62 -4.07 8.10
CA ASP A 83 -1.61 -3.74 9.14
C ASP A 83 -1.27 -4.35 10.50
N THR A 84 -0.62 -5.52 10.52
CA THR A 84 -0.20 -6.19 11.77
C THR A 84 0.96 -5.45 12.44
N VAL A 85 1.88 -4.87 11.65
CA VAL A 85 3.00 -4.06 12.19
C VAL A 85 2.50 -2.74 12.78
N VAL A 86 1.45 -2.13 12.22
CA VAL A 86 0.84 -0.90 12.77
C VAL A 86 0.01 -1.19 14.03
N SER A 87 -0.40 -2.45 14.24
CA SER A 87 -1.26 -2.85 15.36
C SER A 87 -0.48 -3.45 16.53
N GLN A 88 0.84 -3.31 16.60
CA GLN A 88 1.54 -3.53 17.85
C GLN A 88 1.22 -2.32 18.75
N PRO A 89 0.43 -2.47 19.84
CA PRO A 89 0.47 -1.47 20.89
C PRO A 89 1.93 -1.36 21.32
N ASP A 90 2.43 -0.14 21.47
CA ASP A 90 3.66 0.10 22.23
C ASP A 90 3.47 -0.66 23.54
N GLU A 91 4.24 -1.74 23.75
CA GLU A 91 4.36 -2.34 25.08
C GLU A 91 4.74 -1.17 25.98
N PRO A 92 3.93 -0.83 27.01
CA PRO A 92 4.44 0.03 28.04
C PRO A 92 5.69 -0.68 28.57
N GLU A 93 6.85 -0.05 28.43
CA GLU A 93 8.01 -0.44 29.22
C GLU A 93 7.51 -0.50 30.66
N ASP A 94 7.44 -1.71 31.21
CA ASP A 94 7.23 -1.93 32.63
C ASP A 94 8.36 -1.16 33.32
N ASP A 95 8.06 0.07 33.73
CA ASP A 95 8.83 0.85 34.69
C ASP A 95 8.61 0.17 36.05
N ASP A 96 9.16 -1.04 36.17
CA ASP A 96 9.45 -1.70 37.44
C ASP A 96 10.57 -0.90 38.11
N ASN A 97 10.27 0.34 38.49
CA ASN A 97 11.04 1.05 39.49
C ASN A 97 10.56 0.54 40.85
N ASP A 98 11.01 -0.67 41.14
CA ASP A 98 11.07 -1.26 42.47
C ASP A 98 11.79 -0.24 43.38
N HIS A 99 11.01 0.56 44.11
CA HIS A 99 11.50 1.37 45.21
C HIS A 99 10.99 0.73 46.51
N GLU A 100 11.41 -0.51 46.74
CA GLU A 100 11.47 -1.06 48.09
C GLU A 100 12.77 -0.60 48.78
N GLU A 101 12.55 0.13 49.87
CA GLU A 101 13.28 0.10 51.13
C GLU A 101 14.76 0.54 51.15
N ASN A 102 15.00 1.63 51.89
CA ASN A 102 15.89 1.54 53.05
C ASN A 102 15.38 2.48 54.15
N GLU A 103 14.80 1.87 55.19
CA GLU A 103 14.95 2.35 56.56
C GLU A 103 16.45 2.42 56.89
N GLU A 104 16.92 3.51 57.51
CA GLU A 104 17.92 3.45 58.59
C GLU A 104 18.07 4.83 59.27
N ASP A 105 17.78 4.80 60.58
CA ASP A 105 18.08 5.73 61.70
C ASP A 105 17.63 7.20 61.71
#